data_AF-A0A7R7MSC9-F1
#
_entry.id   AF-A0A7R7MSC9-F1
#
_cell.length_a   1.000
_cell.length_b   1.000
_cell.length_c   1.000
_cell.angle_alpha   90.00
_cell.angle_beta   90.00
_cell.angle_gamma   90.00
#
_symmetry.space_group_name_H-M   'P 1'
#
loop_
_entity.id
_entity.type
_entity.pdbx_description
1 polymer ?
#
loop_
_entity_poly.entity_id
_entity_poly.type
_entity_poly.pdbx_seq_one_letter_code
_entity_poly.pdbx_strand_id
1 'polypeptide(L)' 'MRKPLTGVRVLEVAQFTFVPSAGAVLADWGADVVKIEHPVIKELERENQRLKKFVTEQALDIDMLKEISRGNL' A
#
# COMPACT_ATOMS: atom_id res chain seq x y z
N MET A 1 -30.04 5.69 8.22
CA MET A 1 -29.79 4.52 9.10
C MET A 1 -28.43 4.69 9.76
N ARG A 2 -28.28 4.34 11.05
CA ARG A 2 -26.98 4.36 11.74
C ARG A 2 -26.11 3.23 11.20
N LYS A 3 -24.83 3.49 10.93
CA LYS A 3 -23.92 2.44 10.45
C LYS A 3 -23.67 1.42 11.57
N PRO A 4 -23.41 0.13 11.26
CA PRO A 4 -23.33 -0.93 12.27
C PRO A 4 -22.30 -0.69 13.39
N LEU A 5 -21.19 -0.01 13.10
CA LEU A 5 -20.10 0.23 14.04
C LEU A 5 -20.04 1.66 14.60
N THR A 6 -21.09 2.47 14.39
CA THR A 6 -21.12 3.83 14.95
C THR A 6 -20.92 3.82 16.47
N GLY A 7 -19.88 4.49 16.94
CA GLY A 7 -19.52 4.60 18.37
C GLY A 7 -18.44 3.60 18.82
N VAL A 8 -18.00 2.69 17.94
CA VAL A 8 -16.87 1.79 18.20
C VAL A 8 -15.56 2.50 17.86
N ARG A 9 -14.55 2.39 18.73
CA ARG A 9 -13.19 2.89 18.48
C ARG A 9 -12.24 1.70 18.30
N VAL A 10 -11.40 1.75 17.27
CA VAL A 10 -10.45 0.69 16.90
C VAL A 10 -9.05 1.26 16.84
N LEU A 11 -8.10 0.57 17.47
CA LEU A 11 -6.68 0.87 17.38
C LEU A 11 -6.01 -0.13 16.43
N GLU A 12 -5.55 0.34 15.28
CA GLU A 12 -4.86 -0.44 14.26
C GLU A 12 -3.34 -0.35 14.50
N VAL A 13 -2.71 -1.47 14.88
CA VAL A 13 -1.27 -1.55 15.15
C VAL A 13 -0.52 -2.43 14.14
N ALA A 14 -1.22 -2.92 13.12
CA ALA A 14 -0.63 -3.76 12.11
C ALA A 14 0.02 -2.95 10.98
N GLN A 15 1.05 -3.57 10.39
CA GLN A 15 1.80 -3.03 9.25
C GLN A 15 1.50 -3.82 7.99
N PHE A 16 1.97 -3.33 6.84
CA PHE A 16 1.66 -3.89 5.53
C PHE A 16 0.15 -3.88 5.21
N THR A 17 -0.33 -4.87 4.45
CA THR A 17 -1.59 -4.72 3.68
C THR A 17 -2.80 -5.38 4.32
N PHE A 18 -2.70 -6.64 4.74
CA PHE A 18 -3.89 -7.45 5.04
C PHE A 18 -4.76 -6.91 6.19
N VAL A 19 -4.15 -6.62 7.34
CA VAL A 19 -4.91 -6.16 8.51
C VAL A 19 -5.35 -4.69 8.35
N PRO A 20 -4.53 -3.77 7.82
CA PRO A 20 -4.99 -2.41 7.51
C PRO A 20 -6.16 -2.35 6.50
N SER A 21 -6.29 -3.33 5.60
CA SER A 21 -7.50 -3.45 4.77
C SER A 21 -8.75 -3.77 5.58
N ALA A 22 -8.64 -4.59 6.64
CA ALA A 22 -9.76 -4.82 7.56
C ALA A 22 -10.10 -3.54 8.34
N GLY A 23 -9.10 -2.77 8.79
CA GLY A 23 -9.31 -1.46 9.42
C GLY A 23 -10.11 -0.50 8.55
N ALA A 24 -9.84 -0.46 7.23
CA ALA A 24 -10.60 0.34 6.28
C ALA A 24 -12.08 -0.09 6.21
N VAL A 25 -12.35 -1.39 6.16
CA VAL A 25 -13.74 -1.92 6.16
C VAL A 25 -14.48 -1.55 7.45
N LEU A 26 -13.80 -1.61 8.61
CA LEU A 26 -14.40 -1.21 9.88
C LEU A 26 -14.75 0.29 9.90
N ALA A 27 -13.88 1.14 9.33
CA ALA A 27 -14.16 2.56 9.17
C ALA A 27 -15.36 2.81 8.23
N ASP A 28 -15.47 2.07 7.14
CA ASP A 28 -16.61 2.13 6.21
C ASP A 28 -17.92 1.76 6.91
N TRP A 29 -17.88 0.83 7.86
CA TRP A 29 -19.01 0.47 8.72
C TRP A 29 -19.23 1.40 9.90
N GLY A 30 -18.46 2.49 10.02
CA GLY A 30 -18.70 3.59 10.95
C GLY A 30 -17.92 3.56 12.24
N ALA A 31 -16.88 2.71 12.34
CA ALA A 31 -15.93 2.78 13.45
C ALA A 31 -14.99 3.98 13.32
N ASP A 32 -14.53 4.50 14.46
CA ASP A 32 -13.42 5.46 14.54
C ASP A 32 -12.11 4.66 14.64
N VAL A 33 -11.36 4.59 13.54
CA VAL A 33 -10.16 3.76 13.43
C VAL A 33 -8.92 4.64 13.45
N VAL A 34 -8.06 4.45 14.44
CA VAL A 34 -6.78 5.15 14.57
C VAL A 34 -5.65 4.17 14.31
N LYS A 35 -4.84 4.47 13.28
CA LYS A 35 -3.65 3.67 12.96
C LYS A 35 -2.41 4.23 13.66
N ILE A 36 -1.67 3.36 14.33
CA ILE A 36 -0.37 3.64 14.91
C ILE A 36 0.72 3.04 14.02
N GLU A 37 1.70 3.85 13.65
CA GLU A 37 2.78 3.44 12.78
C GLU A 37 4.13 3.60 13.47
N HIS A 38 4.98 2.59 13.36
CA HIS A 38 6.36 2.70 13.82
C HIS A 38 7.12 3.61 12.86
N PRO A 39 7.74 4.71 13.33
CA PRO A 39 8.33 5.73 12.45
C PRO A 39 9.42 5.17 11.54
N VAL A 40 10.30 4.32 12.08
CA VAL A 40 11.39 3.69 11.31
C VAL A 40 10.87 2.71 10.25
N ILE A 41 9.90 1.86 10.59
CA ILE A 41 9.42 0.86 9.65
C ILE A 41 8.62 1.54 8.53
N LYS A 42 7.83 2.57 8.85
CA LYS A 42 7.12 3.37 7.85
C LYS A 42 8.06 3.99 6.81
N GLU A 43 9.23 4.45 7.24
CA GLU A 43 10.23 5.01 6.32
C GLU A 43 10.86 3.93 5.44
N LEU A 44 11.17 2.77 6.02
CA LEU A 44 11.68 1.62 5.25
C LEU A 44 10.66 1.11 4.22
N GLU A 45 9.37 1.11 4.54
CA GLU A 45 8.30 0.75 3.60
C GLU A 45 8.21 1.75 2.45
N ARG A 46 8.32 3.06 2.72
CA ARG A 46 8.34 4.11 1.69
C ARG A 46 9.54 3.97 0.76
N GLU A 47 10.74 3.76 1.31
CA GLU A 47 11.93 3.60 0.48
C GLU A 47 11.86 2.31 -0.35
N ASN A 48 11.35 1.21 0.23
CA ASN A 48 11.10 -0.02 -0.53
C ASN A 48 10.10 0.19 -1.68
N GLN A 49 9.03 0.96 -1.47
CA GLN A 49 8.08 1.29 -2.54
C GLN A 49 8.72 2.13 -3.64
N ARG A 50 9.57 3.10 -3.27
CA ARG A 50 10.32 3.92 -4.22
C ARG A 50 11.30 3.09 -5.05
N LEU A 51 12.04 2.19 -4.40
CA LEU A 51 12.98 1.28 -5.09
C LEU A 51 12.24 0.32 -6.01
N LYS A 52 11.12 -0.26 -5.58
CA LYS A 52 10.29 -1.12 -6.45
C LYS A 52 9.79 -0.38 -7.68
N LYS A 53 9.36 0.88 -7.52
CA LYS A 53 8.92 1.71 -8.65
C LYS A 53 10.06 1.95 -9.64
N PHE A 54 11.24 2.35 -9.14
CA PHE A 54 12.42 2.59 -9.97
C PHE A 54 12.85 1.33 -10.75
N VAL A 55 12.91 0.18 -10.07
CA VAL A 55 13.24 -1.11 -10.71
C VAL A 55 12.20 -1.47 -11.78
N THR A 56 10.92 -1.22 -11.53
CA THR A 56 9.85 -1.50 -12.51
C THR A 56 9.98 -0.61 -13.76
N GLU A 57 10.25 0.68 -13.58
CA GLU A 57 10.48 1.63 -14.67
C GLU A 57 11.70 1.22 -15.52
N GLN A 58 12.80 0.84 -14.88
CA GLN A 58 13.99 0.35 -15.61
C GLN A 58 13.74 -0.98 -16.33
N ALA A 59 12.95 -1.88 -15.75
CA ALA A 59 12.62 -3.15 -16.39
C ALA A 59 11.80 -2.93 -17.67
N LEU A 60 10.83 -2.00 -17.65
CA LEU A 60 10.06 -1.61 -18.82
C LEU A 60 10.96 -1.03 -19.92
N ASP A 61 11.90 -0.14 -19.57
CA ASP A 61 12.86 0.43 -20.52
C ASP A 61 13.78 -0.64 -21.13
N ILE A 62 14.29 -1.56 -20.31
CA ILE A 62 15.16 -2.65 -20.78
C ILE A 62 14.43 -3.56 -21.75
N ASP A 63 13.17 -3.91 -21.46
CA ASP A 63 12.42 -4.80 -22.33
C ASP A 63 12.06 -4.13 -23.65
N MET A 64 11.72 -2.84 -23.64
CA MET A 64 11.53 -2.04 -24.85
C MET A 64 12.81 -1.95 -25.69
N LEU A 65 13.98 -1.74 -25.07
CA LEU A 65 15.28 -1.76 -25.77
C LEU A 65 15.60 -3.14 -26.36
N LYS A 66 15.27 -4.23 -25.67
CA LYS A 66 15.43 -5.60 -26.20
C LYS A 66 14.49 -5.88 -27.37
N GLU A 67 13.31 -5.26 -27.43
CA GLU A 67 12.38 -5.38 -28.56
C GLU A 67 12.91 -4.61 -29.79
N ILE A 68 13.41 -3.38 -29.60
CA ILE A 68 14.08 -2.60 -30.66
C ILE A 68 15.28 -3.36 -31.21
N SER A 69 16.15 -3.89 -30.34
CA SER A 69 17.33 -4.65 -30.77
C SER A 69 16.98 -5.96 -31.50
N ARG A 70 15.78 -6.52 -31.27
CA ARG A 70 15.29 -7.71 -31.97
C ARG A 70 14.59 -7.38 -33.29
N GLY A 71 14.40 -6.09 -33.61
CA GLY A 71 13.76 -5.64 -34.85
C GLY A 71 12.25 -5.93 -34.89
N ASN A 72 11.61 -6.07 -33.73
CA ASN A 72 10.19 -6.47 -33.61
C ASN A 72 9.20 -5.28 -33.63
N LEU A 73 9.64 -4.09 -34.00
CA LEU A 73 8.83 -2.86 -34.08
C LEU A 73 8.76 -2.34 -35.52
#